data_AF-A0A4Q6DYN1-F1
#
_entry.id   AF-A0A4Q6DYN1-F1
#
_cell.length_a   1.000
_cell.length_b   1.000
_cell.length_c   1.000
_cell.angle_alpha   90.00
_cell.angle_beta   90.00
_cell.angle_gamma   90.00
#
_symmetry.space_group_name_H-M   'P 1'
#
loop_
_entity.id
_entity.type
_entity.pdbx_description
1 polymer ?
#
loop_
_entity_poly.entity_id
_entity_poly.type
_entity_poly.pdbx_seq_one_letter_code
_entity_poly.pdbx_strand_id
1 'polypeptide(L)'
;MAFGFTPKHEVEINLNGFDPKQYLAICLNTAEILKWRITYVSKSGFTAVIKKSLFSNSYEFKLVIINDLASIRCESLGSEMFDWGKNKAIVEQFTGTYENLQGIITDEEITNKLVEINGVFETEEEDALTAPPATAAENFKNFLSLFVPHPGYFVTPIIICINLAIFIAMVISGVHIIEPTGADLINWGANLRPVTLSGEWWRLISSNFLHIGVIHLLLNMYALLFIGILLEPHLGRVRYLSAYLITGVFASLVSIYWHDRTISAGAS
;
A
#
# COMPACT_ATOMS: atom_id res chain seq x y z
N MET A 1 7.76 -6.85 -7.56
CA MET A 1 7.33 -6.58 -8.94
C MET A 1 5.99 -5.87 -8.88
N ALA A 2 5.95 -4.57 -9.18
CA ALA A 2 4.70 -3.82 -9.22
C ALA A 2 3.95 -4.18 -10.51
N PHE A 3 3.03 -5.14 -10.43
CA PHE A 3 2.11 -5.46 -11.51
C PHE A 3 0.90 -4.53 -11.42
N GLY A 4 0.58 -3.87 -12.53
CA GLY A 4 -0.68 -3.15 -12.72
C GLY A 4 -0.47 -1.68 -13.08
N PHE A 5 -0.41 -1.37 -14.37
CA PHE A 5 -0.76 -0.04 -14.83
C PHE A 5 -2.27 0.10 -14.59
N THR A 6 -2.66 0.82 -13.54
CA THR A 6 -4.05 1.23 -13.33
C THR A 6 -4.52 1.96 -14.59
N PRO A 7 -5.63 1.54 -15.20
CA PRO A 7 -6.14 2.22 -16.37
C PRO A 7 -6.46 3.69 -16.04
N LYS A 8 -5.96 4.61 -16.87
CA LYS A 8 -6.09 6.05 -16.67
C LYS A 8 -6.29 6.80 -17.99
N HIS A 9 -6.94 7.95 -17.90
CA HIS A 9 -7.06 8.90 -19.01
C HIS A 9 -6.63 10.28 -18.53
N GLU A 10 -5.86 11.00 -19.35
CA GLU A 10 -5.31 12.32 -19.02
C GLU A 10 -5.44 13.25 -20.23
N VAL A 11 -5.86 14.48 -19.97
CA VAL A 11 -6.02 15.54 -20.95
C VAL A 11 -5.42 16.81 -20.38
N GLU A 12 -4.65 17.52 -21.19
CA GLU A 12 -4.11 18.84 -20.84
C GLU A 12 -4.88 19.91 -21.61
N ILE A 13 -5.30 20.95 -20.88
CA ILE A 13 -6.05 22.09 -21.39
C ILE A 13 -5.23 23.35 -21.14
N ASN A 14 -4.99 24.12 -22.19
CA ASN A 14 -4.36 25.42 -22.08
C ASN A 14 -5.42 26.47 -21.70
N LEU A 15 -5.17 27.23 -20.64
CA LEU A 15 -6.07 28.26 -20.13
C LEU A 15 -6.10 29.51 -21.02
N ASN A 16 -5.12 29.67 -21.92
CA ASN A 16 -5.00 30.80 -22.87
C ASN A 16 -5.17 32.18 -22.19
N GLY A 17 -4.60 32.35 -21.00
CA GLY A 17 -4.68 33.61 -20.23
C GLY A 17 -5.95 33.76 -19.38
N PHE A 18 -6.77 32.73 -19.25
CA PHE A 18 -7.88 32.69 -18.30
C PHE A 18 -7.36 32.55 -16.86
N ASP A 19 -7.94 33.27 -15.89
CA ASP A 19 -7.44 33.29 -14.52
C ASP A 19 -7.52 31.87 -13.88
N PRO A 20 -6.39 31.27 -13.46
CA PRO A 20 -6.35 29.94 -12.87
C PRO A 20 -7.29 29.76 -11.67
N LYS A 21 -7.50 30.82 -10.88
CA LYS A 21 -8.39 30.77 -9.72
C LYS A 21 -9.86 30.70 -10.14
N GLN A 22 -10.26 31.54 -11.10
CA GLN A 22 -11.59 31.47 -11.69
C GLN A 22 -11.85 30.11 -12.34
N TYR A 23 -10.84 29.55 -13.03
CA TYR A 23 -10.95 28.23 -13.64
C TYR A 23 -11.22 27.16 -12.57
N LEU A 24 -10.41 27.16 -11.52
CA LEU A 24 -10.56 26.24 -10.39
C LEU A 24 -11.95 26.35 -9.75
N ALA A 25 -12.45 27.58 -9.55
CA ALA A 25 -13.78 27.81 -8.98
C ALA A 25 -14.90 27.20 -9.84
N ILE A 26 -14.85 27.39 -11.15
CA ILE A 26 -15.83 26.81 -12.08
C ILE A 26 -15.71 25.28 -12.09
N CYS A 27 -14.49 24.74 -12.06
CA CYS A 27 -14.25 23.30 -12.03
C CYS A 27 -14.76 22.64 -10.74
N LEU A 28 -14.60 23.29 -9.58
CA LEU A 28 -15.16 22.81 -8.31
C LEU A 28 -16.69 22.81 -8.34
N ASN A 29 -17.30 23.87 -8.85
CA ASN A 29 -18.76 23.93 -9.03
C ASN A 29 -19.25 22.84 -10.01
N THR A 30 -18.50 22.59 -11.08
CA THR A 30 -18.76 21.48 -12.01
C THR A 30 -18.76 20.13 -11.30
N ALA A 31 -17.79 19.87 -10.42
CA ALA A 31 -17.74 18.64 -9.64
C ALA A 31 -18.92 18.51 -8.66
N GLU A 32 -19.38 19.63 -8.07
CA GLU A 32 -20.54 19.68 -7.18
C GLU A 32 -21.85 19.38 -7.93
N ILE A 33 -22.04 19.93 -9.13
CA ILE A 33 -23.19 19.64 -10.02
C ILE A 33 -23.21 18.14 -10.37
N LEU A 34 -22.04 17.56 -10.64
CA LEU A 34 -21.90 16.13 -10.92
C LEU A 34 -22.02 15.26 -9.66
N LYS A 35 -22.18 15.87 -8.47
CA LYS A 35 -22.30 15.21 -7.17
C LYS A 35 -21.10 14.34 -6.83
N TRP A 36 -19.91 14.78 -7.22
CA TRP A 36 -18.67 14.08 -6.90
C TRP A 36 -18.22 14.39 -5.48
N ARG A 37 -17.60 13.41 -4.82
CA ARG A 37 -17.09 13.61 -3.46
C ARG A 37 -15.67 14.15 -3.53
N ILE A 38 -15.52 15.46 -3.35
CA ILE A 38 -14.23 16.14 -3.27
C ILE A 38 -13.49 15.64 -2.01
N THR A 39 -12.23 15.22 -2.18
CA THR A 39 -11.39 14.68 -1.10
C THR A 39 -10.25 15.60 -0.72
N TYR A 40 -9.80 16.45 -1.63
CA TYR A 40 -8.70 17.40 -1.41
C TYR A 40 -8.87 18.60 -2.33
N VAL A 41 -8.61 19.81 -1.82
CA VAL A 41 -8.64 21.08 -2.57
C VAL A 41 -7.42 21.91 -2.18
N SER A 42 -6.79 22.54 -3.16
CA SER A 42 -5.59 23.36 -3.02
C SER A 42 -5.57 24.47 -4.08
N LYS A 43 -4.60 25.39 -4.00
CA LYS A 43 -4.46 26.47 -4.98
C LYS A 43 -4.13 25.92 -6.37
N SER A 44 -3.44 24.78 -6.45
CA SER A 44 -3.09 24.14 -7.71
C SER A 44 -4.14 23.13 -8.19
N GLY A 45 -5.28 22.95 -7.53
CA GLY A 45 -6.33 22.06 -8.03
C GLY A 45 -7.09 21.28 -6.97
N PHE A 46 -7.73 20.18 -7.38
CA PHE A 46 -8.49 19.32 -6.47
C PHE A 46 -8.46 17.85 -6.87
N THR A 47 -8.77 16.98 -5.91
CA THR A 47 -9.03 15.55 -6.13
C THR A 47 -10.45 15.21 -5.68
N ALA A 48 -11.13 14.34 -6.43
CA ALA A 48 -12.46 13.84 -6.10
C ALA A 48 -12.57 12.33 -6.35
N VAL A 49 -13.39 11.66 -5.55
CA VAL A 49 -13.72 10.25 -5.74
C VAL A 49 -15.11 10.11 -6.32
N ILE A 50 -15.19 9.35 -7.41
CA ILE A 50 -16.43 9.07 -8.13
C ILE A 50 -16.87 7.65 -7.78
N LYS A 51 -18.05 7.51 -7.16
CA LYS A 51 -18.64 6.20 -6.83
C LYS A 51 -20.12 6.22 -7.18
N LYS A 52 -20.54 5.37 -8.13
CA LYS A 52 -21.93 5.28 -8.59
C LYS A 52 -22.82 4.43 -7.68
N SER A 53 -22.25 3.43 -7.00
CA SER A 53 -22.94 2.50 -6.11
C SER A 53 -21.97 1.85 -5.12
N LEU A 54 -22.48 1.23 -4.06
CA LEU A 54 -21.69 0.44 -3.09
C LEU A 54 -20.83 -0.64 -3.76
N PHE A 55 -21.33 -1.22 -4.86
CA PHE A 55 -20.70 -2.32 -5.60
C PHE A 55 -20.04 -1.88 -6.92
N SER A 56 -20.07 -0.60 -7.28
CA SER A 56 -19.40 -0.12 -8.49
C SER A 56 -17.94 0.21 -8.20
N ASN A 57 -17.09 0.03 -9.21
CA ASN A 57 -15.73 0.53 -9.18
C ASN A 57 -15.72 2.04 -8.92
N SER A 58 -14.76 2.47 -8.10
CA SER A 58 -14.51 3.88 -7.82
C SER A 58 -13.40 4.40 -8.70
N TYR A 59 -13.48 5.67 -9.05
CA TYR A 59 -12.49 6.38 -9.86
C TYR A 59 -11.99 7.58 -9.08
N GLU A 60 -10.70 7.86 -9.21
CA GLU A 60 -10.08 9.10 -8.73
C GLU A 60 -10.02 10.08 -9.90
N PHE A 61 -10.61 11.25 -9.71
CA PHE A 61 -10.48 12.38 -10.61
C PHE A 61 -9.54 13.40 -9.99
N LYS A 62 -8.59 13.91 -10.77
CA LYS A 62 -7.57 14.85 -10.33
C LYS A 62 -7.46 15.98 -11.35
N LEU A 63 -7.66 17.21 -10.89
CA LEU A 63 -7.37 18.42 -11.64
C LEU A 63 -6.13 19.06 -11.02
N VAL A 64 -5.11 19.34 -11.84
CA VAL A 64 -3.91 20.07 -11.43
C VAL A 64 -3.67 21.21 -12.41
N ILE A 65 -3.54 22.43 -11.90
CA ILE A 65 -3.30 23.65 -12.64
C ILE A 65 -1.90 24.14 -12.29
N ILE A 66 -1.02 24.16 -13.28
CA ILE A 66 0.35 24.65 -13.14
C ILE A 66 0.55 25.72 -14.20
N ASN A 67 0.79 26.95 -13.75
CA ASN A 67 0.87 28.13 -14.61
C ASN A 67 -0.40 28.30 -15.46
N ASP A 68 -0.30 28.10 -16.77
CA ASP A 68 -1.38 28.29 -17.76
C ASP A 68 -1.92 26.95 -18.31
N LEU A 69 -1.54 25.84 -17.67
CA LEU A 69 -1.89 24.50 -18.12
C LEU A 69 -2.65 23.74 -17.02
N ALA A 70 -3.85 23.26 -17.37
CA ALA A 70 -4.68 22.43 -16.54
C ALA A 70 -4.59 20.97 -17.01
N SER A 71 -4.02 20.09 -16.19
CA SER A 71 -4.06 18.64 -16.40
C SER A 71 -5.26 18.05 -15.67
N ILE A 72 -6.11 17.36 -16.43
CA ILE A 72 -7.24 16.59 -15.93
C ILE A 72 -6.92 15.12 -16.10
N ARG A 73 -6.91 14.38 -14.99
CA ARG A 73 -6.65 12.95 -14.95
C ARG A 73 -7.77 12.20 -14.26
N CYS A 74 -8.15 11.05 -14.82
CA CYS A 74 -9.06 10.10 -14.20
C CYS A 74 -8.44 8.69 -14.18
N GLU A 75 -8.47 8.02 -13.04
CA GLU A 75 -7.85 6.71 -12.81
C GLU A 75 -8.78 5.76 -12.04
N SER A 76 -8.79 4.48 -12.41
CA SER A 76 -9.54 3.44 -11.69
C SER A 76 -8.86 3.09 -10.36
N LEU A 77 -9.58 3.22 -9.24
CA LEU A 77 -9.10 2.86 -7.89
C LEU A 77 -9.35 1.38 -7.51
N GLY A 78 -10.08 0.64 -8.35
CA GLY A 78 -10.40 -0.77 -8.13
C GLY A 78 -9.44 -1.73 -8.82
N SER A 79 -9.69 -3.03 -8.70
CA SER A 79 -8.92 -4.08 -9.40
C SER A 79 -9.23 -4.19 -10.90
N GLU A 80 -9.69 -3.10 -11.54
CA GLU A 80 -9.95 -3.08 -12.98
C GLU A 80 -8.63 -3.15 -13.74
N MET A 81 -8.41 -4.23 -14.49
CA MET A 81 -7.23 -4.39 -15.34
C MET A 81 -7.36 -3.73 -16.71
N PHE A 82 -8.58 -3.37 -17.13
CA PHE A 82 -8.84 -2.78 -18.45
C PHE A 82 -9.92 -1.70 -18.38
N ASP A 83 -9.61 -0.51 -18.92
CA ASP A 83 -10.57 0.59 -19.06
C ASP A 83 -11.31 0.47 -20.39
N TRP A 84 -12.60 0.14 -20.29
CA TRP A 84 -13.53 0.13 -21.42
C TRP A 84 -13.98 1.56 -21.79
N GLY A 85 -13.05 2.51 -21.82
CA GLY A 85 -13.30 3.93 -22.10
C GLY A 85 -14.08 4.69 -21.02
N LYS A 86 -14.20 4.13 -19.80
CA LYS A 86 -14.93 4.75 -18.68
C LYS A 86 -14.20 5.96 -18.14
N ASN A 87 -12.87 5.91 -17.99
CA ASN A 87 -12.12 7.08 -17.51
C ASN A 87 -12.24 8.23 -18.52
N LYS A 88 -12.14 7.93 -19.82
CA LYS A 88 -12.37 8.90 -20.89
C LYS A 88 -13.78 9.49 -20.83
N ALA A 89 -14.82 8.66 -20.71
CA ALA A 89 -16.20 9.13 -20.62
C ALA A 89 -16.45 10.02 -19.38
N ILE A 90 -15.78 9.76 -18.25
CA ILE A 90 -15.85 10.62 -17.06
C ILE A 90 -15.23 11.98 -17.33
N VAL A 91 -14.06 12.01 -17.98
CA VAL A 91 -13.38 13.27 -18.34
C VAL A 91 -14.23 14.05 -19.35
N GLU A 92 -14.79 13.40 -20.37
CA GLU A 92 -15.70 14.03 -21.35
C GLU A 92 -16.99 14.56 -20.71
N GLN A 93 -17.56 13.82 -19.75
CA GLN A 93 -18.71 14.29 -18.98
C GLN A 93 -18.37 15.56 -18.18
N PHE A 94 -17.19 15.59 -17.56
CA PHE A 94 -16.72 16.75 -16.83
C PHE A 94 -16.50 17.96 -17.74
N THR A 95 -15.75 17.79 -18.84
CA THR A 95 -15.46 18.90 -19.77
C THR A 95 -16.74 19.44 -20.42
N GLY A 96 -17.68 18.57 -20.82
CA GLY A 96 -18.96 19.01 -21.36
C GLY A 96 -19.83 19.74 -20.34
N THR A 97 -19.80 19.34 -19.06
CA THR A 97 -20.54 20.05 -18.00
C THR A 97 -19.89 21.40 -17.69
N TYR A 98 -18.56 21.45 -17.68
CA TYR A 98 -17.78 22.67 -17.53
C TYR A 98 -18.10 23.70 -18.62
N GLU A 99 -18.09 23.29 -19.90
CA GLU A 99 -18.38 24.19 -21.03
C GLU A 99 -19.79 24.80 -20.95
N ASN A 100 -20.78 23.98 -20.56
CA ASN A 100 -22.14 24.44 -20.35
C ASN A 100 -22.23 25.43 -19.17
N LEU A 101 -21.54 25.14 -18.07
CA LEU A 101 -21.54 26.00 -16.88
C LEU A 101 -20.82 27.32 -17.15
N GLN A 102 -19.68 27.28 -17.86
CA GLN A 102 -18.90 28.47 -18.20
C GLN A 102 -19.73 29.49 -19.01
N GLY A 103 -20.67 29.03 -19.84
CA GLY A 103 -21.57 29.90 -20.59
C GLY A 103 -22.73 30.51 -19.79
N ILE A 104 -22.97 30.06 -18.56
CA ILE A 104 -24.18 30.41 -17.76
C ILE A 104 -23.82 31.01 -16.40
N ILE A 105 -22.68 30.63 -15.81
CA ILE A 105 -22.27 31.03 -14.46
C ILE A 105 -22.05 32.54 -14.36
N THR A 106 -22.51 33.12 -13.26
CA THR A 106 -22.40 34.56 -13.01
C THR A 106 -21.10 34.92 -12.28
N ASP A 107 -20.62 36.15 -12.47
CA ASP A 107 -19.42 36.65 -11.78
C ASP A 107 -19.57 36.63 -10.24
N GLU A 108 -20.80 36.79 -9.74
CA GLU A 108 -21.13 36.70 -8.32
C GLU A 108 -20.93 35.28 -7.77
N GLU A 109 -21.38 34.26 -8.50
CA GLU A 109 -21.19 32.85 -8.12
C GLU A 109 -19.71 32.46 -8.12
N ILE A 110 -18.94 32.92 -9.12
CA ILE A 110 -17.49 32.72 -9.18
C ILE A 110 -16.83 33.37 -7.96
N THR A 111 -17.19 34.62 -7.64
CA THR A 111 -16.61 35.37 -6.52
C THR A 111 -16.92 34.70 -5.18
N ASN A 112 -18.16 34.25 -4.96
CA ASN A 112 -18.55 33.54 -3.75
C ASN A 112 -17.75 32.25 -3.58
N LYS A 113 -17.55 31.49 -4.66
CA LYS A 113 -16.73 30.27 -4.63
C LYS A 113 -15.27 30.59 -4.34
N LEU A 114 -14.71 31.63 -4.95
CA LEU A 114 -13.34 32.08 -4.65
C LEU A 114 -13.15 32.44 -3.17
N VAL A 115 -14.14 33.07 -2.53
CA VAL A 115 -14.11 33.36 -1.09
C VAL A 115 -14.15 32.08 -0.26
N GLU A 116 -15.02 31.12 -0.59
CA GLU A 116 -15.11 29.81 0.08
C GLU A 116 -13.77 29.07 0.01
N ILE A 117 -13.17 29.02 -1.18
CA ILE A 117 -11.90 28.33 -1.42
C ILE A 117 -10.74 29.05 -0.70
N ASN A 118 -10.72 30.39 -0.69
CA ASN A 118 -9.70 31.16 0.03
C ASN A 118 -9.70 30.91 1.55
N GLY A 119 -10.86 30.64 2.15
CA GLY A 119 -10.95 30.26 3.56
C GLY A 119 -10.42 28.85 3.88
N VAL A 120 -10.27 27.98 2.87
CA VAL A 120 -9.73 26.62 3.00
C VAL A 120 -8.18 26.61 2.87
N PHE A 121 -7.59 27.68 2.34
CA PHE A 121 -6.18 27.75 1.96
C PHE A 121 -5.19 28.18 3.07
N GLU A 122 -5.59 28.19 4.34
CA GLU A 122 -4.75 28.71 5.44
C GLU A 122 -3.73 27.73 6.04
N THR A 123 -3.54 26.53 5.49
CA THR A 123 -2.44 25.65 5.91
C THR A 123 -1.46 25.46 4.77
N GLU A 124 -0.35 26.20 4.83
CA GLU A 124 0.86 26.02 4.00
C GLU A 124 1.58 24.70 4.36
N GLU A 125 0.89 23.56 4.24
CA GLU A 125 1.56 22.28 4.06
C GLU A 125 1.66 22.04 2.55
N GLU A 126 2.87 21.72 2.09
CA GLU A 126 3.24 21.52 0.68
C GLU A 126 2.09 20.95 -0.17
N ASP A 127 1.73 21.65 -1.25
CA ASP A 127 0.59 21.27 -2.08
C ASP A 127 0.81 19.88 -2.68
N ALA A 128 0.11 18.89 -2.13
CA ALA A 128 0.22 17.48 -2.48
C ALA A 128 -0.05 17.18 -3.97
N LEU A 129 -0.71 18.09 -4.70
CA LEU A 129 -0.93 17.96 -6.14
C LEU A 129 0.29 18.36 -6.98
N THR A 130 1.18 19.18 -6.41
CA THR A 130 2.42 19.63 -7.05
C THR A 130 3.67 18.97 -6.48
N ALA A 131 3.51 18.22 -5.39
CA ALA A 131 4.60 17.44 -4.82
C ALA A 131 5.15 16.48 -5.89
N PRO A 132 6.48 16.47 -6.12
CA PRO A 132 7.08 15.53 -7.07
C PRO A 132 6.72 14.10 -6.65
N PRO A 133 6.49 13.17 -7.62
CA PRO A 133 6.28 11.78 -7.28
C PRO A 133 7.45 11.30 -6.42
N ALA A 134 7.14 10.55 -5.35
CA ALA A 134 8.15 10.08 -4.40
C ALA A 134 9.36 9.55 -5.16
N THR A 135 10.51 10.18 -4.92
CA THR A 135 11.75 9.85 -5.60
C THR A 135 12.12 8.39 -5.37
N ALA A 136 12.94 7.78 -6.23
CA ALA A 136 13.42 6.41 -6.01
C ALA A 136 14.06 6.24 -4.61
N ALA A 137 14.70 7.30 -4.11
CA ALA A 137 15.24 7.36 -2.75
C ALA A 137 14.16 7.34 -1.67
N GLU A 138 13.05 8.06 -1.83
CA GLU A 138 11.92 8.05 -0.90
C GLU A 138 11.16 6.72 -0.93
N ASN A 139 10.93 6.16 -2.13
CA ASN A 139 10.35 4.82 -2.26
C ASN A 139 11.22 3.76 -1.58
N PHE A 140 12.54 3.86 -1.73
CA PHE A 140 13.47 2.98 -1.05
C PHE A 140 13.47 3.20 0.47
N LYS A 141 13.42 4.44 0.95
CA LYS A 141 13.31 4.78 2.38
C LYS A 141 12.01 4.25 2.98
N ASN A 142 10.89 4.39 2.27
CA ASN A 142 9.59 3.86 2.66
C ASN A 142 9.63 2.34 2.71
N PHE A 143 10.22 1.69 1.71
CA PHE A 143 10.44 0.24 1.74
C PHE A 143 11.31 -0.20 2.92
N LEU A 144 12.41 0.50 3.20
CA LEU A 144 13.28 0.20 4.34
C LEU A 144 12.58 0.41 5.68
N SER A 145 11.63 1.33 5.78
CA SER A 145 10.86 1.54 7.01
C SER A 145 10.06 0.31 7.46
N LEU A 146 9.74 -0.60 6.54
CA LEU A 146 9.09 -1.89 6.85
C LEU A 146 9.97 -2.80 7.72
N PHE A 147 11.28 -2.57 7.74
CA PHE A 147 12.29 -3.32 8.49
C PHE A 147 12.80 -2.56 9.72
N VAL A 148 12.26 -1.35 10.00
CA VAL A 148 12.69 -0.52 11.13
C VAL A 148 11.59 -0.51 12.20
N PRO A 149 11.92 -0.84 13.48
CA PRO A 149 10.95 -0.79 14.56
C PRO A 149 10.41 0.62 14.81
N HIS A 150 9.08 0.75 14.93
CA HIS A 150 8.42 2.01 15.30
C HIS A 150 7.26 1.79 16.29
N PRO A 151 6.71 2.84 16.93
CA PRO A 151 5.55 2.70 17.80
C PRO A 151 4.39 2.02 17.05
N GLY A 152 3.78 1.00 17.67
CA GLY A 152 2.73 0.17 17.04
C GLY A 152 3.20 -0.98 16.14
N TYR A 153 4.46 -0.98 15.70
CA TYR A 153 5.04 -1.99 14.80
C TYR A 153 6.53 -2.15 15.11
N PHE A 154 6.79 -2.72 16.28
CA PHE A 154 8.13 -2.84 16.85
C PHE A 154 8.64 -4.28 16.75
N VAL A 155 7.77 -5.25 17.03
CA VAL A 155 8.11 -6.67 17.09
C VAL A 155 8.19 -7.28 15.70
N THR A 156 7.26 -6.95 14.80
CA THR A 156 7.24 -7.53 13.45
C THR A 156 8.54 -7.28 12.67
N PRO A 157 9.09 -6.04 12.59
CA PRO A 157 10.39 -5.81 11.95
C PRO A 157 11.52 -6.64 12.53
N ILE A 158 11.54 -6.81 13.87
CA ILE A 158 12.58 -7.58 14.55
C ILE A 158 12.50 -9.05 14.14
N ILE A 159 11.31 -9.64 14.14
CA ILE A 159 11.11 -11.03 13.74
C ILE A 159 11.49 -11.22 12.26
N ILE A 160 11.09 -10.30 11.38
CA ILE A 160 11.47 -10.35 9.96
C ILE A 160 12.99 -10.30 9.81
N CYS A 161 13.65 -9.34 10.45
CA CYS A 161 15.11 -9.20 10.39
C CYS A 161 15.83 -10.44 10.94
N ILE A 162 15.33 -11.07 12.00
CA ILE A 162 15.89 -12.32 12.55
C ILE A 162 15.78 -13.46 11.51
N ASN A 163 14.61 -13.64 10.89
CA ASN A 163 14.41 -14.67 9.88
C ASN A 163 15.30 -14.48 8.65
N LEU A 164 15.42 -13.24 8.17
CA LEU A 164 16.33 -12.88 7.08
C LEU A 164 17.79 -13.16 7.46
N ALA A 165 18.21 -12.76 8.66
CA ALA A 165 19.58 -12.96 9.13
C ALA A 165 19.93 -14.45 9.25
N ILE A 166 19.03 -15.27 9.79
CA ILE A 166 19.22 -16.72 9.90
C ILE A 166 19.29 -17.36 8.51
N PHE A 167 18.41 -17.00 7.59
CA PHE A 167 18.44 -17.54 6.24
C PHE A 167 19.73 -17.15 5.48
N ILE A 168 20.18 -15.91 5.62
CA ILE A 168 21.47 -15.45 5.06
C ILE A 168 22.62 -16.25 5.66
N ALA A 169 22.62 -16.50 6.98
CA ALA A 169 23.64 -17.30 7.64
C ALA A 169 23.65 -18.76 7.16
N MET A 170 22.47 -19.36 6.90
CA MET A 170 22.35 -20.68 6.28
C MET A 170 23.03 -20.70 4.90
N VAL A 171 22.72 -19.71 4.04
CA VAL A 171 23.29 -19.63 2.69
C VAL A 171 24.81 -19.43 2.72
N ILE A 172 25.32 -18.54 3.58
CA ILE A 172 26.77 -18.32 3.75
C ILE A 172 27.47 -19.59 4.24
N SER A 173 26.78 -20.43 5.03
CA SER A 173 27.30 -21.70 5.53
C SER A 173 27.19 -22.86 4.54
N GLY A 174 26.74 -22.59 3.31
CA GLY A 174 26.70 -23.57 2.21
C GLY A 174 25.33 -24.22 1.98
N VAL A 175 24.28 -23.80 2.69
CA VAL A 175 22.92 -24.32 2.45
C VAL A 175 22.37 -23.78 1.13
N HIS A 176 21.81 -24.67 0.30
CA HIS A 176 21.29 -24.29 -1.01
C HIS A 176 20.08 -23.35 -0.90
N ILE A 177 20.10 -22.24 -1.65
CA ILE A 177 19.14 -21.13 -1.50
C ILE A 177 17.70 -21.48 -1.92
N ILE A 178 17.51 -22.40 -2.86
CA ILE A 178 16.17 -22.77 -3.36
C ILE A 178 15.69 -24.08 -2.73
N GLU A 179 16.60 -25.04 -2.59
CA GLU A 179 16.29 -26.42 -2.23
C GLU A 179 17.32 -26.93 -1.21
N PRO A 180 17.23 -26.51 0.06
CA PRO A 180 18.03 -27.06 1.15
C PRO A 180 17.81 -28.57 1.29
N THR A 181 18.85 -29.33 1.62
CA THR A 181 18.67 -30.74 1.93
C THR A 181 18.06 -30.92 3.33
N GLY A 182 17.44 -32.09 3.58
CA GLY A 182 16.95 -32.42 4.91
C GLY A 182 18.06 -32.40 5.98
N ALA A 183 19.28 -32.81 5.62
CA ALA A 183 20.43 -32.76 6.51
C ALA A 183 20.82 -31.32 6.88
N ASP A 184 20.82 -30.41 5.90
CA ASP A 184 21.08 -28.98 6.13
C ASP A 184 20.10 -28.41 7.16
N LEU A 185 18.81 -28.68 6.96
CA LEU A 185 17.74 -28.20 7.84
C LEU A 185 17.86 -28.77 9.25
N ILE A 186 18.11 -30.08 9.40
CA ILE A 186 18.28 -30.71 10.71
C ILE A 186 19.52 -30.13 11.42
N ASN A 187 20.64 -29.96 10.73
CA ASN A 187 21.85 -29.38 11.33
C ASN A 187 21.62 -27.95 11.83
N TRP A 188 20.77 -27.19 11.14
CA TRP A 188 20.40 -25.83 11.54
C TRP A 188 19.32 -25.73 12.61
N GLY A 189 18.69 -26.84 13.00
CA GLY A 189 17.69 -26.84 14.07
C GLY A 189 16.24 -27.03 13.62
N ALA A 190 16.00 -27.56 12.42
CA ALA A 190 14.66 -27.91 11.99
C ALA A 190 14.05 -29.00 12.89
N ASN A 191 12.73 -29.01 12.96
CA ASN A 191 12.02 -29.90 13.85
C ASN A 191 11.84 -31.27 13.19
N LEU A 192 12.22 -32.32 13.90
CA LEU A 192 12.09 -33.70 13.47
C LEU A 192 11.85 -34.59 14.69
N ARG A 193 10.73 -35.32 14.72
CA ARG A 193 10.24 -36.05 15.89
C ARG A 193 11.31 -36.87 16.62
N PRO A 194 12.06 -37.80 15.98
CA PRO A 194 13.09 -38.58 16.66
C PRO A 194 14.14 -37.74 17.40
N VAL A 195 14.58 -36.63 16.81
CA VAL A 195 15.66 -35.78 17.34
C VAL A 195 15.14 -34.84 18.42
N THR A 196 13.97 -34.25 18.19
CA THR A 196 13.32 -33.37 19.15
C THR A 196 12.97 -34.13 20.45
N LEU A 197 12.49 -35.37 20.34
CA LEU A 197 12.15 -36.21 21.49
C LEU A 197 13.37 -36.84 22.18
N SER A 198 14.54 -36.89 21.51
CA SER A 198 15.77 -37.43 22.10
C SER A 198 16.58 -36.41 22.91
N GLY A 199 16.01 -35.24 23.23
CA GLY A 199 16.61 -34.23 24.09
C GLY A 199 16.82 -32.86 23.44
N GLU A 200 16.61 -32.74 22.12
CA GLU A 200 16.79 -31.47 21.39
C GLU A 200 15.48 -30.67 21.31
N TRP A 201 14.81 -30.47 22.46
CA TRP A 201 13.52 -29.79 22.57
C TRP A 201 13.54 -28.34 22.08
N TRP A 202 14.70 -27.69 22.06
CA TRP A 202 14.89 -26.33 21.54
C TRP A 202 14.51 -26.22 20.05
N ARG A 203 14.47 -27.36 19.33
CA ARG A 203 13.98 -27.46 17.96
C ARG A 203 12.55 -27.00 17.77
N LEU A 204 11.71 -27.09 18.81
CA LEU A 204 10.34 -26.58 18.80
C LEU A 204 10.26 -25.05 18.66
N ILE A 205 11.36 -24.35 18.99
CA ILE A 205 11.46 -22.90 18.87
C ILE A 205 12.28 -22.53 17.64
N SER A 206 13.45 -23.15 17.44
CA SER A 206 14.35 -22.79 16.33
C SER A 206 13.74 -23.07 14.95
N SER A 207 12.95 -24.13 14.81
CA SER A 207 12.28 -24.44 13.53
C SER A 207 11.39 -23.32 13.03
N ASN A 208 10.84 -22.50 13.94
CA ASN A 208 9.97 -21.38 13.59
C ASN A 208 10.72 -20.22 12.90
N PHE A 209 12.06 -20.28 12.87
CA PHE A 209 12.90 -19.25 12.23
C PHE A 209 13.70 -19.77 11.02
N LEU A 210 13.58 -21.06 10.71
CA LEU A 210 14.26 -21.70 9.58
C LEU A 210 13.33 -21.78 8.38
N HIS A 211 13.90 -21.74 7.18
CA HIS A 211 13.11 -21.76 5.95
C HIS A 211 13.72 -22.71 4.92
N ILE A 212 12.86 -23.52 4.28
CA ILE A 212 13.23 -24.56 3.30
C ILE A 212 13.46 -23.96 1.90
N GLY A 213 14.06 -22.77 1.84
CA GLY A 213 14.37 -22.06 0.60
C GLY A 213 13.78 -20.65 0.53
N VAL A 214 14.26 -19.88 -0.46
CA VAL A 214 13.99 -18.45 -0.58
C VAL A 214 12.52 -18.14 -0.87
N ILE A 215 11.82 -18.96 -1.66
CA ILE A 215 10.39 -18.74 -1.96
C ILE A 215 9.56 -18.91 -0.68
N HIS A 216 9.86 -19.93 0.11
CA HIS A 216 9.20 -20.18 1.39
C HIS A 216 9.45 -19.04 2.39
N LEU A 217 10.68 -18.51 2.45
CA LEU A 217 11.00 -17.32 3.24
C LEU A 217 10.18 -16.11 2.81
N LEU A 218 10.16 -15.79 1.52
CA LEU A 218 9.48 -14.60 1.00
C LEU A 218 7.97 -14.64 1.27
N LEU A 219 7.32 -15.80 1.11
CA LEU A 219 5.90 -15.96 1.40
C LEU A 219 5.60 -15.79 2.89
N ASN A 220 6.43 -16.35 3.78
CA ASN A 220 6.27 -16.18 5.22
C ASN A 220 6.51 -14.73 5.65
N MET A 221 7.53 -14.07 5.12
CA MET A 221 7.79 -12.66 5.44
C MET A 221 6.66 -11.74 4.94
N TYR A 222 6.08 -12.04 3.77
CA TYR A 222 4.92 -11.34 3.27
C TYR A 222 3.70 -11.50 4.20
N ALA A 223 3.39 -12.73 4.61
CA ALA A 223 2.31 -13.01 5.55
C ALA A 223 2.55 -12.35 6.91
N LEU A 224 3.76 -12.46 7.45
CA LEU A 224 4.15 -11.88 8.74
C LEU A 224 4.06 -10.35 8.73
N LEU A 225 4.47 -9.71 7.63
CA LEU A 225 4.35 -8.27 7.46
C LEU A 225 2.87 -7.84 7.44
N PHE A 226 2.04 -8.51 6.64
CA PHE A 226 0.61 -8.17 6.54
C PHE A 226 -0.11 -8.36 7.88
N ILE A 227 0.12 -9.50 8.53
CA ILE A 227 -0.47 -9.81 9.83
C ILE A 227 0.08 -8.87 10.91
N GLY A 228 1.37 -8.55 10.88
CA GLY A 228 2.02 -7.66 11.84
C GLY A 228 1.48 -6.23 11.80
N ILE A 229 1.34 -5.65 10.60
CA ILE A 229 0.74 -4.33 10.40
C ILE A 229 -0.68 -4.27 10.96
N LEU A 230 -1.45 -5.35 10.82
CA LEU A 230 -2.84 -5.40 11.27
C LEU A 230 -2.97 -5.72 12.77
N LEU A 231 -2.22 -6.69 13.31
CA LEU A 231 -2.44 -7.19 14.67
C LEU A 231 -1.54 -6.54 15.73
N GLU A 232 -0.29 -6.18 15.42
CA GLU A 232 0.62 -5.63 16.43
C GLU A 232 0.09 -4.33 17.07
N PRO A 233 -0.48 -3.37 16.32
CA PRO A 233 -1.06 -2.16 16.92
C PRO A 233 -2.24 -2.44 17.87
N HIS A 234 -3.02 -3.48 17.60
CA HIS A 234 -4.20 -3.84 18.39
C HIS A 234 -3.87 -4.67 19.63
N LEU A 235 -2.90 -5.58 19.53
CA LEU A 235 -2.50 -6.45 20.62
C LEU A 235 -1.44 -5.80 21.53
N GLY A 236 -0.64 -4.92 20.97
CA GLY A 236 0.57 -4.40 21.61
C GLY A 236 1.71 -5.42 21.61
N ARG A 237 2.93 -4.90 21.81
CA ARG A 237 4.20 -5.63 21.62
C ARG A 237 4.27 -6.96 22.35
N VAL A 238 3.94 -6.96 23.64
CA VAL A 238 4.09 -8.15 24.51
C VAL A 238 3.13 -9.26 24.11
N ARG A 239 1.85 -8.93 23.87
CA ARG A 239 0.84 -9.93 23.51
C ARG A 239 1.06 -10.48 22.11
N TYR A 240 1.47 -9.63 21.17
CA TYR A 240 1.81 -10.06 19.82
C TYR A 240 3.02 -11.02 19.82
N LEU A 241 4.11 -10.67 20.52
CA LEU A 241 5.28 -11.55 20.63
C LEU A 241 4.94 -12.88 21.31
N SER A 242 4.20 -12.84 22.41
CA SER A 242 3.76 -14.06 23.10
C SER A 242 2.88 -14.92 22.21
N ALA A 243 1.96 -14.32 21.46
CA ALA A 243 1.13 -15.05 20.50
C ALA A 243 2.00 -15.77 19.47
N TYR A 244 2.93 -15.05 18.82
CA TYR A 244 3.86 -15.62 17.83
C TYR A 244 4.64 -16.82 18.37
N LEU A 245 5.24 -16.67 19.56
CA LEU A 245 6.06 -17.73 20.16
C LEU A 245 5.23 -18.94 20.59
N ILE A 246 4.08 -18.71 21.24
CA ILE A 246 3.21 -19.78 21.73
C ILE A 246 2.61 -20.55 20.55
N THR A 247 2.13 -19.86 19.51
CA THR A 247 1.57 -20.52 18.34
C THR A 247 2.63 -21.31 17.58
N GLY A 248 3.85 -20.78 17.43
CA GLY A 248 4.96 -21.49 16.78
C GLY A 248 5.36 -22.78 17.52
N VAL A 249 5.48 -22.72 18.85
CA VAL A 249 5.76 -23.91 19.68
C VAL A 249 4.61 -24.90 19.59
N PHE A 250 3.36 -24.44 19.67
CA PHE A 250 2.19 -25.30 19.56
C PHE A 250 2.11 -25.99 18.19
N ALA A 251 2.33 -25.25 17.10
CA ALA A 251 2.40 -25.80 15.75
C ALA A 251 3.52 -26.86 15.62
N SER A 252 4.69 -26.59 16.19
CA SER A 252 5.83 -27.51 16.21
C SER A 252 5.53 -28.79 16.99
N LEU A 253 4.81 -28.69 18.12
CA LEU A 253 4.35 -29.85 18.90
C LEU A 253 3.33 -30.68 18.13
N VAL A 254 2.34 -30.04 17.51
CA VAL A 254 1.33 -30.73 16.68
C VAL A 254 2.00 -31.41 15.48
N SER A 255 3.01 -30.76 14.87
CA SER A 255 3.78 -31.31 13.75
C SER A 255 4.44 -32.63 14.11
N ILE A 256 5.14 -32.73 15.24
CA ILE A 256 5.79 -33.98 15.67
C ILE A 256 4.83 -35.01 16.26
N TYR A 257 3.64 -34.60 16.67
CA TYR A 257 2.59 -35.52 17.10
C TYR A 257 1.96 -36.23 15.90
N TRP A 258 1.72 -35.50 14.80
CA TRP A 258 1.06 -36.02 13.61
C TRP A 258 2.02 -36.66 12.60
N HIS A 259 3.28 -36.21 12.56
CA HIS A 259 4.26 -36.64 11.60
C HIS A 259 5.52 -37.22 12.25
N ASP A 260 5.83 -38.47 11.89
CA ASP A 260 6.95 -39.21 12.49
C ASP A 260 8.30 -38.93 11.81
N ARG A 261 8.28 -38.63 10.50
CA ARG A 261 9.49 -38.55 9.66
C ARG A 261 9.54 -37.30 8.78
N THR A 262 8.67 -36.32 9.05
CA THR A 262 8.67 -35.05 8.31
C THR A 262 9.57 -34.06 9.02
N ILE A 263 10.44 -33.39 8.25
CA ILE A 263 11.21 -32.25 8.71
C ILE A 263 10.34 -31.01 8.55
N SER A 264 10.13 -30.25 9.62
CA SER A 264 9.37 -29.00 9.60
C SER A 264 10.22 -27.80 9.99
N ALA A 265 10.06 -26.71 9.24
CA ALA A 265 10.72 -25.43 9.42
C ALA A 265 9.86 -24.35 8.76
N GLY A 266 9.64 -23.23 9.43
CA GLY A 266 8.87 -22.10 8.92
C GLY A 266 8.18 -21.28 10.00
N ALA A 267 7.92 -20.01 9.71
CA ALA A 267 7.15 -19.10 10.56
C ALA A 267 5.63 -19.13 10.26
N SER A 268 5.14 -20.23 9.69
CA SER A 268 3.76 -20.44 9.20
C SER A 268 2.80 -20.98 10.25
#